data_AF-A0A1Q7E7Y4-F1
#
_entry.id   AF-A0A1Q7E7Y4-F1
#
_cell.length_a   1.000
_cell.length_b   1.000
_cell.length_c   1.000
_cell.angle_alpha   90.00
_cell.angle_beta   90.00
_cell.angle_gamma   90.00
#
_symmetry.space_group_name_H-M   'P 1'
#
loop_
_entity.id
_entity.type
_entity.pdbx_description
1 polymer ?
#
loop_
_entity_poly.entity_id
_entity_poly.type
_entity_poly.pdbx_seq_one_letter_code
_entity_poly.pdbx_strand_id
1 'polypeptide(L)'
;MLDPWRERDACGVGFVARADGDRTNDILSMALTAVARLAHRGAASNDKSGDGAGVLTQIPHRLLGVGPVERVALGMFFLPQAAGARDAAIEST
;
A
#
# COMPACT_ATOMS: atom_id res chain seq x y z
N MET A 1 7.06 35.53 -9.58
CA MET A 1 7.65 34.92 -10.79
C MET A 1 7.83 33.44 -10.46
N LEU A 2 7.16 32.53 -11.19
CA LEU A 2 7.28 31.08 -11.01
C LEU A 2 8.49 30.60 -11.81
N ASP A 3 9.42 29.91 -11.16
CA ASP A 3 10.54 29.24 -11.82
C ASP A 3 10.03 27.94 -12.49
N PRO A 4 10.04 27.84 -13.84
CA PRO A 4 9.59 26.65 -14.55
C PRO A 4 10.50 25.43 -14.37
N TRP A 5 11.68 25.60 -13.76
CA TRP A 5 12.66 24.53 -13.56
C TRP A 5 12.61 23.91 -12.16
N ARG A 6 11.70 24.36 -11.28
CA ARG A 6 11.40 23.62 -10.04
C ARG A 6 10.47 22.46 -10.37
N GLU A 7 11.06 21.27 -10.45
CA GLU A 7 10.35 20.00 -10.39
C GLU A 7 9.39 20.02 -9.20
N ARG A 8 8.11 19.79 -9.46
CA ARG A 8 7.10 19.62 -8.41
C ARG A 8 6.95 18.12 -8.24
N ASP A 9 7.50 17.58 -7.16
CA ASP A 9 7.23 16.20 -6.78
C ASP A 9 5.71 15.97 -6.69
N ALA A 10 5.23 15.08 -7.54
CA ALA A 10 3.82 14.78 -7.73
C ALA A 10 3.43 13.56 -6.87
N CYS A 11 3.81 13.58 -5.60
CA CYS A 11 3.49 12.51 -4.65
C CYS A 11 2.85 13.08 -3.39
N GLY A 12 1.92 12.32 -2.80
CA GLY A 12 1.29 12.65 -1.53
C GLY A 12 1.47 11.50 -0.55
N VAL A 13 1.85 11.83 0.69
CA VAL A 13 2.00 10.87 1.79
C VAL A 13 1.26 11.37 3.03
N GLY A 14 0.82 10.45 3.87
CA GLY A 14 0.10 10.77 5.10
C GLY A 14 -0.11 9.53 5.96
N PHE A 15 -0.67 9.73 7.15
CA PHE A 15 -1.02 8.65 8.06
C PHE A 15 -2.35 8.95 8.76
N VAL A 16 -3.00 7.90 9.26
CA VAL A 16 -4.15 7.98 10.16
C VAL A 16 -3.86 7.05 11.32
N ALA A 17 -4.08 7.51 12.55
CA ALA A 17 -3.87 6.73 13.76
C ALA A 17 -5.06 6.96 14.70
N ARG A 18 -5.44 5.92 15.45
CA ARG A 18 -6.38 6.07 16.55
C ARG A 18 -5.62 6.41 17.82
N ALA A 19 -6.00 7.50 18.47
CA ALA A 19 -5.35 7.97 19.68
C ALA A 19 -5.61 7.06 20.90
N ASP A 20 -6.73 6.32 20.89
CA ASP A 20 -7.08 5.34 21.92
C ASP A 20 -6.37 3.99 21.76
N GLY A 21 -5.74 3.74 20.60
CA GLY A 21 -5.04 2.49 20.30
C GLY A 21 -5.96 1.34 19.89
N ASP A 22 -7.27 1.56 19.76
CA ASP A 22 -8.20 0.51 19.37
C ASP A 22 -7.94 0.03 17.93
N ARG A 23 -8.08 -1.28 17.71
CA ARG A 23 -7.85 -1.91 16.40
C ARG A 23 -9.17 -2.15 15.70
N THR A 24 -9.53 -1.22 14.82
CA THR A 24 -10.78 -1.24 14.05
C THR A 24 -10.52 -1.05 12.56
N ASN A 25 -11.45 -1.49 11.71
CA ASN A 25 -11.29 -1.43 10.25
C ASN A 25 -11.63 -0.05 9.65
N ASP A 26 -12.36 0.80 10.37
CA ASP A 26 -12.71 2.18 9.99
C ASP A 26 -11.48 3.02 9.60
N ILE A 27 -10.33 2.81 10.26
CA ILE A 27 -9.08 3.50 9.96
C ILE A 27 -8.57 3.20 8.55
N LEU A 28 -8.80 1.99 8.05
CA LEU A 28 -8.45 1.60 6.69
C LEU A 28 -9.36 2.33 5.69
N SER A 29 -10.65 2.45 5.96
CA SER A 29 -11.57 3.23 5.12
C SER A 29 -11.17 4.71 5.05
N MET A 30 -10.73 5.29 6.17
CA MET A 30 -10.20 6.65 6.21
C MET A 30 -8.91 6.78 5.38
N ALA A 31 -7.96 5.85 5.53
CA ALA A 31 -6.71 5.85 4.78
C ALA A 31 -6.95 5.70 3.27
N LEU A 32 -7.83 4.79 2.84
CA LEU A 32 -8.20 4.61 1.43
C LEU A 32 -8.87 5.88 0.86
N THR A 33 -9.75 6.51 1.64
CA THR A 33 -10.35 7.79 1.24
C THR A 33 -9.28 8.86 1.07
N ALA A 34 -8.34 8.97 2.01
CA ALA A 34 -7.25 9.94 1.93
C ALA A 34 -6.37 9.73 0.69
N VAL A 35 -5.95 8.50 0.41
CA VAL A 35 -5.15 8.16 -0.78
C VAL A 35 -5.92 8.48 -2.06
N ALA A 36 -7.20 8.15 -2.15
CA ALA A 36 -8.04 8.50 -3.30
C ALA A 36 -8.13 10.03 -3.51
N ARG A 37 -8.14 10.82 -2.44
CA ARG A 37 -8.13 12.30 -2.53
C ARG A 37 -6.80 12.87 -3.01
N LEU A 38 -5.71 12.10 -2.93
CA LEU A 38 -4.40 12.46 -3.47
C LEU A 38 -4.25 12.17 -4.98
N ALA A 39 -5.27 11.62 -5.65
CA ALA A 39 -5.21 11.28 -7.07
C ALA A 39 -4.82 12.48 -7.97
N HIS A 40 -5.19 13.70 -7.60
CA HIS A 40 -4.79 14.93 -8.31
C HIS A 40 -3.28 15.22 -8.29
N ARG A 41 -2.54 14.52 -7.41
CA ARG A 41 -1.09 14.61 -7.33
C ARG A 41 -0.39 13.50 -8.09
N GLY A 42 -1.03 12.36 -8.35
CA GLY A 42 -0.39 11.26 -9.09
C GLY A 42 -0.41 11.47 -10.60
N ALA A 43 0.51 10.81 -11.31
CA ALA A 43 0.40 10.67 -12.75
C ALA A 43 -0.63 9.58 -13.09
N ALA A 44 -1.38 9.82 -14.17
CA ALA A 44 -2.34 8.88 -14.71
C ALA A 44 -2.09 8.70 -16.21
N SER A 45 -2.21 7.46 -16.68
CA SER A 45 -2.13 7.10 -18.09
C SER A 45 -3.52 7.10 -18.72
N ASN A 46 -3.57 7.06 -20.06
CA ASN A 46 -4.81 7.02 -20.83
C ASN A 46 -5.56 5.67 -20.72
N ASP A 47 -4.89 4.62 -20.23
CA ASP A 47 -5.41 3.26 -20.06
C ASP A 47 -5.93 2.99 -18.64
N LYS A 48 -6.16 4.06 -17.86
CA LYS A 48 -6.58 4.03 -16.44
C LYS A 48 -5.51 3.50 -15.47
N SER A 49 -4.29 3.25 -15.92
CA SER A 49 -3.18 3.00 -15.01
C SER A 49 -2.68 4.31 -14.38
N GLY A 50 -1.96 4.18 -13.27
CA GLY A 50 -1.23 5.27 -12.63
C GLY A 50 0.06 4.73 -12.03
N ASP A 51 0.98 5.62 -11.67
CA ASP A 51 2.33 5.24 -11.24
C ASP A 51 2.36 4.40 -9.97
N GLY A 52 1.36 4.56 -9.11
CA GLY A 52 1.18 3.72 -7.93
C GLY A 52 0.43 4.41 -6.79
N ALA A 53 -0.20 3.59 -5.96
CA ALA A 53 -0.83 4.00 -4.70
C ALA A 53 -0.78 2.82 -3.73
N GLY A 54 -0.70 3.10 -2.43
CA GLY A 54 -0.63 2.04 -1.43
C GLY A 54 -0.99 2.51 -0.03
N VAL A 55 -1.30 1.55 0.83
CA VAL A 55 -1.51 1.75 2.26
C VAL A 55 -0.69 0.72 3.02
N LEU A 56 0.01 1.17 4.07
CA LEU A 56 0.67 0.28 5.02
C LEU A 56 -0.21 0.17 6.27
N THR A 57 -0.41 -1.06 6.76
CA THR A 57 -1.22 -1.34 7.94
C THR A 57 -0.47 -2.28 8.89
N GLN A 58 -1.01 -2.46 10.09
CA GLN A 58 -0.59 -3.54 10.97
C GLN A 58 -1.03 -4.89 10.39
N ILE A 59 -0.32 -5.98 10.72
CA ILE A 59 -0.69 -7.33 10.28
C ILE A 59 -2.13 -7.63 10.73
N PRO A 60 -3.05 -7.99 9.80
CA PRO A 60 -4.45 -8.22 10.13
C PRO A 60 -4.65 -9.65 10.65
N HIS A 61 -4.27 -9.92 11.90
CA HIS A 61 -4.25 -11.27 12.49
C HIS A 61 -5.57 -12.03 12.28
N ARG A 62 -6.70 -11.36 12.53
CA ARG A 62 -8.05 -11.95 12.34
C ARG A 62 -8.33 -12.37 10.90
N LEU A 63 -7.85 -11.61 9.92
CA LEU A 63 -8.02 -11.93 8.50
C LEU A 63 -7.16 -13.13 8.09
N LEU A 64 -5.94 -13.21 8.64
CA LEU A 64 -4.99 -14.28 8.33
C LEU A 64 -5.26 -15.57 9.11
N GLY A 65 -6.23 -15.58 10.04
CA GLY A 65 -6.51 -16.73 10.90
C GLY A 65 -5.36 -17.07 11.86
N VAL A 66 -4.37 -16.18 11.99
CA VAL A 66 -3.30 -16.32 12.99
C VAL A 66 -3.85 -15.78 14.30
N GLY A 67 -3.76 -16.58 15.37
CA GLY A 67 -4.18 -16.17 16.70
C GLY A 67 -3.40 -14.92 17.18
N PRO A 68 -3.68 -14.44 18.40
CA PRO A 68 -2.84 -13.43 19.05
C PRO A 68 -1.50 -14.08 19.44
N VAL A 69 -0.65 -14.32 18.44
CA VAL A 69 0.72 -14.77 18.61
C VAL A 69 1.60 -13.56 18.91
N GLU A 70 2.55 -13.71 19.83
CA GLU A 70 3.46 -12.61 20.20
C GLU A 70 4.32 -12.14 19.02
N ARG A 71 4.66 -13.06 18.12
CA ARG A 71 5.54 -12.80 16.99
C ARG A 71 5.01 -13.52 15.75
N VAL A 72 4.60 -12.73 14.77
CA VAL A 72 4.29 -13.19 13.42
C VAL A 72 4.98 -12.26 12.43
N ALA A 73 5.59 -12.85 11.41
CA ALA A 73 6.11 -12.12 10.27
C ALA A 73 5.24 -12.46 9.05
N LEU A 74 4.95 -11.44 8.24
CA LEU A 74 4.23 -11.58 6.98
C LEU A 74 5.11 -11.02 5.86
N GLY A 75 5.40 -11.83 4.85
CA GLY A 75 6.02 -11.38 3.61
C GLY A 75 4.96 -11.17 2.53
N MET A 76 5.00 -10.02 1.85
CA MET A 76 4.21 -9.74 0.66
C MET A 76 5.16 -9.67 -0.54
N PHE A 77 4.99 -10.56 -1.51
CA PHE A 77 5.89 -10.68 -2.66
C PHE A 77 5.12 -10.60 -3.97
N PHE A 78 5.73 -9.97 -4.98
CA PHE A 78 5.29 -10.06 -6.36
C PHE A 78 6.10 -11.14 -7.06
N LEU A 79 5.40 -12.15 -7.59
CA LEU A 79 6.01 -13.28 -8.30
C LEU A 79 5.65 -13.25 -9.79
N PRO A 80 6.47 -13.88 -10.65
CA PRO A 80 6.15 -14.02 -12.07
C PRO A 80 4.78 -14.65 -12.31
N GLN A 81 4.06 -14.16 -13.31
CA GLN A 81 2.74 -14.70 -13.65
C GLN A 81 2.83 -16.04 -14.40
N ALA A 82 3.90 -16.29 -15.15
CA ALA A 82 4.13 -17.58 -15.82
C ALA A 82 4.41 -18.68 -14.79
N ALA A 83 3.64 -19.78 -14.80
CA ALA A 83 3.71 -20.82 -13.78
C ALA A 83 5.12 -21.38 -13.56
N GLY A 84 5.80 -21.82 -14.63
CA GLY A 84 7.17 -22.36 -14.49
C GLY A 84 8.20 -21.36 -13.96
N ALA A 85 8.05 -20.06 -14.26
CA ALA A 85 8.91 -19.02 -13.71
C ALA A 85 8.55 -18.65 -12.26
N ARG A 86 7.28 -18.80 -11.90
CA ARG A 86 6.78 -18.59 -10.53
C ARG A 86 7.31 -19.65 -9.59
N ASP A 87 7.22 -20.92 -9.99
CA ASP A 87 7.66 -22.06 -9.18
C ASP A 87 9.17 -21.98 -8.92
N ALA A 88 9.97 -21.67 -9.96
CA ALA A 88 11.40 -21.42 -9.81
C ALA A 88 11.73 -20.25 -8.87
N ALA A 89 10.92 -19.18 -8.86
CA ALA A 89 11.10 -18.05 -7.95
C ALA A 89 10.74 -18.41 -6.49
N ILE A 90 9.76 -19.28 -6.28
CA ILE A 90 9.39 -19.76 -4.94
C ILE A 90 10.47 -20.69 -4.39
N GLU A 91 11.01 -21.60 -5.21
CA GLU A 91 12.04 -22.55 -4.79
C GLU A 91 13.40 -21.90 -4.47
N SER A 92 13.64 -20.69 -4.98
CA SER A 92 14.89 -19.94 -4.77
C SER A 92 14.87 -19.00 -3.55
N THR A 93 13.75 -18.93 -2.82
CA THR A 93 13.57 -18.11 -1.61
C THR A 93 13.68 -18.96 -0.35
#